data_AF-A0A973YMR6-F1
#
_entry.id   AF-A0A973YMR6-F1
#
_cell.length_a   1.000
_cell.length_b   1.000
_cell.length_c   1.000
_cell.angle_alpha   90.00
_cell.angle_beta   90.00
_cell.angle_gamma   90.00
#
_symmetry.space_group_name_H-M   'P 1'
#
loop_
_entity.id
_entity.type
_entity.pdbx_description
1 polymer ?
#
loop_
_entity_poly.entity_id
_entity_poly.type
_entity_poly.pdbx_seq_one_letter_code
_entity_poly.pdbx_strand_id
1 'polypeptide(L)'
;MYEIENVLRNYAWGSTTAIASLLGRPESGQPEAELWIGAHPDSPSVARLPEDGTQSALNELIASDPEHFLGAESVAAFGPRLPFLAK
;
A
#
# COMPACT_ATOMS: atom_id res chain seq x y z
N MET A 1 -8.53 2.87 -12.99
CA MET A 1 -7.74 1.88 -12.24
C MET A 1 -6.39 2.49 -11.95
N TYR A 2 -5.89 2.36 -10.73
CA TYR A 2 -4.59 2.91 -10.31
C TYR A 2 -3.56 1.78 -10.24
N GLU A 3 -2.35 2.02 -10.69
CA GLU A 3 -1.20 1.19 -10.33
C GLU A 3 -0.75 1.59 -8.92
N ILE A 4 -0.48 0.62 -8.05
CA ILE A 4 0.01 0.88 -6.69
C ILE A 4 1.40 0.27 -6.48
N GLU A 5 2.30 1.07 -5.93
CA GLU A 5 3.59 0.63 -5.44
C GLU A 5 3.51 0.41 -3.92
N ASN A 6 3.96 -0.75 -3.46
CA ASN A 6 3.74 -1.23 -2.10
C ASN A 6 5.01 -1.11 -1.25
N VAL A 7 4.84 -1.03 0.07
CA VAL A 7 5.97 -0.78 0.97
C VAL A 7 6.51 -2.06 1.59
N LEU A 8 7.81 -2.28 1.47
CA LEU A 8 8.52 -3.37 2.14
C LEU A 8 8.96 -2.95 3.54
N ARG A 9 8.72 -3.82 4.52
CA ARG A 9 9.21 -3.67 5.89
C ARG A 9 10.43 -4.55 6.09
N ASN A 10 11.56 -3.91 6.36
CA ASN A 10 12.85 -4.60 6.50
C ASN A 10 13.14 -4.96 7.95
N TYR A 11 12.22 -5.67 8.62
CA TYR A 11 12.44 -6.09 10.00
C TYR A 11 13.50 -7.18 10.07
N ALA A 12 14.27 -7.21 11.17
CA ALA A 12 15.42 -8.11 11.33
C ALA A 12 15.09 -9.61 11.21
N TRP A 13 13.83 -10.00 11.41
CA TRP A 13 13.36 -11.37 11.26
C TRP A 13 12.97 -11.75 9.82
N GLY A 14 13.00 -10.79 8.88
CA GLY A 14 12.62 -11.00 7.50
C GLY A 14 13.53 -11.97 6.75
N SER A 15 13.01 -12.52 5.66
CA SER A 15 13.80 -13.35 4.74
C SER A 15 14.56 -12.45 3.77
N THR A 16 15.81 -12.79 3.45
CA THR A 16 16.59 -12.03 2.45
C THR A 16 16.23 -12.40 1.00
N THR A 17 15.43 -13.45 0.80
CA THR A 17 15.19 -14.02 -0.54
C THR A 17 13.72 -14.25 -0.89
N ALA A 18 12.85 -14.51 0.09
CA ALA A 18 11.50 -15.02 -0.18
C ALA A 18 10.62 -14.01 -0.92
N ILE A 19 10.54 -12.77 -0.43
CA ILE A 19 9.69 -11.74 -1.05
C ILE A 19 10.28 -11.28 -2.39
N ALA A 20 11.59 -11.09 -2.48
CA ALA A 20 12.26 -10.78 -3.75
C ALA A 20 11.97 -11.85 -4.83
N SER A 21 12.07 -13.14 -4.46
CA SER A 21 11.77 -14.26 -5.36
C SER A 21 10.31 -14.30 -5.78
N LEU A 22 9.37 -14.09 -4.84
CA LEU A 22 7.93 -14.02 -5.12
C LEU A 22 7.59 -12.91 -6.12
N LEU A 23 8.25 -11.76 -5.99
CA LEU A 23 8.04 -10.60 -6.87
C LEU A 23 8.87 -10.67 -8.17
N GLY A 24 9.71 -11.70 -8.35
CA GLY A 24 10.57 -11.84 -9.53
C GLY A 24 11.62 -10.74 -9.66
N ARG A 25 12.08 -10.16 -8.54
CA ARG A 25 13.07 -9.07 -8.53
C ARG A 25 14.40 -9.53 -7.90
N PRO A 26 15.52 -8.84 -8.17
CA PRO A 26 16.76 -9.08 -7.47
C PRO A 26 16.61 -8.88 -5.95
N GLU A 27 17.30 -9.70 -5.18
CA GLU A 27 17.42 -9.55 -3.73
C GLU A 27 18.02 -8.18 -3.39
N SER A 28 17.45 -7.51 -2.39
CA SER A 28 17.96 -6.21 -1.92
C SER A 28 19.24 -6.34 -1.09
N GLY A 29 19.58 -7.56 -0.65
CA GLY A 29 20.66 -7.83 0.29
C GLY A 29 20.31 -7.50 1.75
N GLN A 30 19.06 -7.15 2.05
CA GLN A 30 18.55 -6.90 3.41
C GLN A 30 17.37 -7.84 3.72
N PRO A 31 17.07 -8.11 5.01
CA PRO A 31 15.87 -8.84 5.40
C PRO A 31 14.60 -8.13 4.93
N GLU A 32 13.67 -8.88 4.33
CA GLU A 32 12.36 -8.43 3.88
C GLU A 32 11.30 -9.24 4.62
N ALA A 33 10.56 -8.56 5.48
CA ALA A 33 9.71 -9.21 6.48
C ALA A 33 8.23 -9.18 6.08
N GLU A 34 7.74 -8.03 5.61
CA GLU A 34 6.35 -7.84 5.23
C GLU A 34 6.25 -6.96 3.99
N LEU A 35 5.34 -7.28 3.06
CA LEU A 35 4.97 -6.43 1.92
C LEU A 35 3.60 -5.80 2.21
N TRP A 36 3.58 -4.54 2.62
CA TRP A 36 2.33 -3.88 2.98
C TRP A 36 1.62 -3.33 1.75
N ILE A 37 0.36 -3.75 1.60
CA ILE A 37 -0.54 -3.30 0.55
C ILE A 37 -1.72 -2.60 1.22
N GLY A 38 -1.77 -1.27 1.13
CA GLY A 38 -2.87 -0.49 1.68
C GLY A 38 -2.49 0.92 2.10
N ALA A 39 -3.36 1.55 2.88
CA ALA A 39 -3.29 2.96 3.25
C ALA A 39 -2.90 3.17 4.73
N HIS A 40 -1.99 2.34 5.26
CA HIS A 40 -1.58 2.47 6.66
C HIS A 40 -0.85 3.81 6.89
N PRO A 41 -1.22 4.62 7.91
CA PRO A 41 -0.68 5.98 8.09
C PRO A 41 0.85 6.05 8.15
N ASP A 42 1.49 5.07 8.79
CA ASP A 42 2.96 5.05 8.95
C ASP A 42 3.70 4.68 7.65
N SER A 43 3.03 4.06 6.69
CA SER A 43 3.68 3.44 5.53
C SER A 43 2.67 3.12 4.42
N PRO A 44 2.01 4.14 3.81
CA PRO A 44 1.01 3.92 2.78
C PRO A 44 1.65 3.45 1.48
N SER A 45 0.95 2.59 0.73
CA SER A 45 1.25 2.35 -0.69
C SER A 45 1.13 3.67 -1.47
N VAL A 46 1.82 3.76 -2.60
CA VAL A 46 1.80 4.94 -3.47
C VAL A 46 0.99 4.62 -4.72
N ALA A 47 -0.03 5.42 -5.02
CA ALA A 47 -0.83 5.30 -6.22
C ALA A 47 -0.27 6.18 -7.34
N ARG A 48 -0.17 5.63 -8.55
CA ARG A 48 0.07 6.40 -9.77
C ARG A 48 -1.26 6.90 -10.33
N LEU A 49 -1.42 8.22 -10.41
CA LEU A 49 -2.61 8.87 -10.96
C LEU A 49 -2.69 8.61 -12.47
N PRO A 50 -3.82 8.09 -12.99
CA PRO A 50 -3.96 7.77 -14.42
C PRO A 50 -3.95 8.99 -15.34
N GLU A 51 -4.27 10.17 -14.81
CA GLU A 51 -4.48 11.39 -15.60
C GLU A 51 -3.15 11.97 -16.12
N ASP A 52 -2.14 12.03 -15.26
CA ASP A 52 -0.86 12.69 -15.53
C ASP A 52 0.37 11.86 -15.10
N GLY A 53 0.15 10.67 -14.52
CA GLY A 53 1.20 9.79 -14.04
C GLY A 53 1.87 10.24 -12.75
N THR A 54 1.37 11.31 -12.10
CA THR A 54 1.86 11.75 -10.80
C THR A 54 1.59 10.72 -9.72
N GLN A 55 2.27 10.87 -8.58
CA GLN A 55 2.18 9.93 -7.47
C GLN A 55 1.49 10.59 -6.27
N SER A 56 0.64 9.84 -5.58
CA SER A 56 0.02 10.24 -4.32
C SER A 56 0.03 9.09 -3.34
N ALA A 57 0.25 9.39 -2.06
CA ALA A 57 0.13 8.39 -1.01
C ALA A 57 -1.33 7.90 -0.93
N LEU A 58 -1.55 6.59 -0.87
CA LEU A 58 -2.89 6.01 -0.98
C LEU A 58 -3.84 6.48 0.13
N ASN A 59 -3.32 6.77 1.33
CA ASN A 59 -4.09 7.35 2.42
C ASN A 59 -4.54 8.80 2.13
N GLU A 60 -3.70 9.61 1.48
CA GLU A 60 -4.05 10.98 1.08
C GLU A 60 -5.07 10.96 -0.07
N LEU A 61 -4.87 10.08 -1.04
CA LEU A 61 -5.80 9.88 -2.15
C LEU A 61 -7.18 9.44 -1.63
N ILE A 62 -7.25 8.49 -0.71
CA ILE A 62 -8.52 8.08 -0.09
C ILE A 62 -9.14 9.24 0.70
N ALA A 63 -8.33 10.02 1.42
CA ALA A 63 -8.84 11.14 2.21
C ALA A 63 -9.42 12.28 1.34
N SER A 64 -9.02 12.41 0.08
CA SER A 64 -9.56 13.45 -0.81
C SER A 64 -11.00 13.20 -1.24
N ASP A 65 -11.41 11.92 -1.34
CA ASP A 65 -12.79 11.53 -1.66
C ASP A 65 -13.12 10.12 -1.11
N PRO A 66 -13.33 9.99 0.21
CA PRO A 66 -13.42 8.68 0.86
C PRO A 66 -14.65 7.88 0.40
N GLU A 67 -15.77 8.54 0.08
CA GLU A 67 -16.95 7.84 -0.43
C GLU A 67 -16.74 7.32 -1.85
N HIS A 68 -16.04 8.07 -2.71
CA HIS A 68 -15.65 7.58 -4.04
C HIS A 68 -14.75 6.33 -3.96
N PHE A 69 -13.75 6.35 -3.07
CA PHE A 69 -12.76 5.27 -3.01
C PHE A 69 -13.19 4.07 -2.16
N LEU A 70 -13.95 4.27 -1.09
CA LEU A 70 -14.31 3.22 -0.13
C LEU A 70 -15.79 2.82 -0.21
N GLY A 71 -16.64 3.67 -0.78
CA GLY A 71 -18.10 3.54 -0.76
C GLY A 71 -18.73 4.02 0.56
N ALA A 72 -19.92 4.62 0.45
CA ALA A 72 -20.63 5.20 1.59
C ALA A 72 -20.91 4.22 2.74
N GLU A 73 -21.24 2.95 2.43
CA GLU A 73 -21.47 1.93 3.47
C GLU A 73 -20.21 1.63 4.30
N SER A 74 -19.06 1.54 3.64
CA SER A 74 -17.78 1.32 4.31
C SER A 74 -17.38 2.51 5.16
N VAL A 75 -17.55 3.73 4.64
CA VAL A 75 -17.30 4.97 5.38
C VAL A 75 -18.20 5.08 6.61
N ALA A 76 -19.48 4.74 6.50
CA ALA A 76 -20.41 4.73 7.62
C ALA A 76 -20.03 3.69 8.70
N ALA A 77 -19.52 2.53 8.30
CA ALA A 77 -19.17 1.44 9.21
C ALA A 77 -17.79 1.62 9.88
N PHE A 78 -16.80 2.12 9.14
CA PHE A 78 -15.39 2.10 9.56
C PHE A 78 -14.70 3.48 9.58
N GLY A 79 -15.40 4.52 9.12
CA GLY A 79 -14.85 5.87 8.94
C GLY A 79 -14.11 6.06 7.61
N PRO A 80 -13.56 7.27 7.36
CA PRO A 80 -12.99 7.65 6.06
C PRO A 80 -11.55 7.11 5.86
N ARG A 81 -11.32 5.84 6.20
CA ARG A 81 -10.01 5.17 6.07
C ARG A 81 -10.19 3.72 5.63
N LEU A 82 -9.21 3.19 4.91
CA LEU A 82 -9.22 1.80 4.48
C LEU A 82 -9.28 0.87 5.72
N PRO A 83 -10.30 -0.01 5.84
CA PRO A 83 -10.56 -0.74 7.08
C PRO A 83 -9.70 -2.01 7.26
N PHE A 84 -8.70 -2.20 6.40
CA PHE A 84 -7.78 -3.34 6.46
C PHE A 84 -6.39 -2.96 5.96
N LEU A 85 -5.42 -3.82 6.27
CA LEU A 85 -4.08 -3.83 5.72
C LEU A 85 -3.80 -5.24 5.20
N ALA A 86 -3.45 -5.37 3.93
CA ALA A 86 -3.02 -6.64 3.35
C ALA A 86 -1.49 -6.76 3.42
N LYS A 87 -0.99 -7.99 3.61
CA LYS A 87 0.43 -8.32 3.75
C LYS A 87 0.76 -9.64 3.06
#